data_AF-E5AEU7-F1
#
_entry.id   AF-E5AEU7-F1
#
_cell.length_a   1.000
_cell.length_b   1.000
_cell.length_c   1.000
_cell.angle_alpha   90.00
_cell.angle_beta   90.00
_cell.angle_gamma   90.00
#
_symmetry.space_group_name_H-M   'P 1'
#
loop_
_entity.id
_entity.type
_entity.pdbx_description
1 polymer ?
#
loop_
_entity_poly.entity_id
_entity_poly.type
_entity_poly.pdbx_seq_one_letter_code
_entity_poly.pdbx_strand_id
1 'polypeptide(L)'
;MVASKQLNYDLNVTFSHGRPYFSITWLRFPALSPTINHLFINVDLRTREPFREGSRASLIPHEHELAHLLEDSRKSFAVQLFDYIAILLKTLANLLAQGDPHFRVIYTEQMTLNFRTPTKVVVPVSSGHNLVNCSRRVPVNQEEATVLHETMRYTLKATSKDFKAFNANDCDRLIPLIQIGSLRFATEGEVWGEGHNLVLAHENFQWLRY
;
A
#
# COMPACT_ATOMS: atom_id res chain seq x y z
N MET A 1 -34.63 -11.99 -2.99
CA MET A 1 -33.28 -12.02 -2.41
C MET A 1 -32.40 -11.17 -3.33
N VAL A 2 -32.24 -9.88 -3.02
CA VAL A 2 -31.37 -9.01 -3.84
C VAL A 2 -29.95 -9.39 -3.49
N ALA A 3 -29.23 -10.04 -4.41
CA ALA A 3 -27.81 -10.27 -4.25
C ALA A 3 -27.15 -8.89 -4.09
N SER A 4 -26.72 -8.55 -2.87
CA SER A 4 -25.86 -7.38 -2.68
C SER A 4 -24.60 -7.66 -3.48
N LYS A 5 -24.42 -6.95 -4.60
CA LYS A 5 -23.18 -7.03 -5.36
C LYS A 5 -22.09 -6.47 -4.45
N GLN A 6 -21.37 -7.35 -3.75
CA GLN A 6 -20.23 -6.96 -2.93
C GLN A 6 -19.14 -6.43 -3.85
N LEU A 7 -18.79 -5.15 -3.67
CA LEU A 7 -17.74 -4.47 -4.40
C LEU A 7 -16.45 -4.57 -3.59
N ASN A 8 -15.85 -5.76 -3.69
CA ASN A 8 -14.57 -6.09 -3.06
C ASN A 8 -13.45 -5.91 -4.10
N TYR A 9 -12.54 -5.00 -3.80
CA TYR A 9 -11.43 -4.61 -4.64
C TYR A 9 -10.14 -5.17 -4.02
N ASP A 10 -9.33 -5.83 -4.83
CA ASP A 10 -8.08 -6.44 -4.38
C ASP A 10 -6.92 -5.88 -5.21
N LEU A 11 -5.89 -5.37 -4.52
CA LEU A 11 -4.73 -4.72 -5.10
C LEU A 11 -3.45 -5.23 -4.45
N ASN A 12 -2.37 -5.35 -5.23
CA ASN A 12 -1.02 -5.53 -4.71
C ASN A 12 -0.20 -4.26 -4.88
N VAL A 13 0.52 -3.88 -3.83
CA VAL A 13 1.57 -2.86 -3.81
C VAL A 13 2.88 -3.56 -3.47
N THR A 14 3.85 -3.54 -4.38
CA THR A 14 5.14 -4.23 -4.18
C THR A 14 6.29 -3.24 -4.10
N PHE A 15 6.94 -3.20 -2.95
CA PHE A 15 8.22 -2.52 -2.74
C PHE A 15 9.37 -3.48 -3.02
N SER A 16 10.23 -3.12 -3.98
CA SER A 16 11.43 -3.88 -4.31
C SER A 16 12.66 -3.16 -3.79
N HIS A 17 13.45 -3.86 -2.97
CA HIS A 17 14.76 -3.39 -2.55
C HIS A 17 15.61 -3.07 -3.79
N GLY A 18 16.28 -1.93 -3.77
CA GLY A 18 17.00 -1.44 -4.94
C GLY A 18 16.09 -1.23 -6.13
N ARG A 19 14.95 -0.58 -5.93
CA ARG A 19 14.27 0.15 -7.00
C ARG A 19 13.85 1.50 -6.44
N PRO A 20 13.95 2.57 -7.23
CA PRO A 20 13.44 3.89 -6.81
C PRO A 20 11.92 3.95 -6.75
N TYR A 21 11.21 2.91 -7.23
CA TYR A 21 9.75 2.88 -7.33
C TYR A 21 9.19 1.52 -6.90
N PHE A 22 7.91 1.51 -6.58
CA PHE A 22 7.11 0.30 -6.33
C PHE A 22 6.12 0.05 -7.46
N SER A 23 5.56 -1.16 -7.53
CA SER A 23 4.54 -1.52 -8.52
C SER A 23 3.16 -1.67 -7.89
N ILE A 24 2.12 -1.29 -8.64
CA ILE A 24 0.71 -1.43 -8.27
C ILE A 24 0.03 -2.34 -9.29
N THR A 25 -0.67 -3.38 -8.82
CA THR A 25 -1.37 -4.36 -9.69
C THR A 25 -2.75 -4.69 -9.12
N TRP A 26 -3.81 -4.43 -9.88
CA TRP A 26 -5.16 -4.91 -9.54
C TRP A 26 -5.24 -6.43 -9.69
N LEU A 27 -5.68 -7.11 -8.64
CA LEU A 27 -6.05 -8.52 -8.67
C LEU A 27 -7.53 -8.70 -8.96
N ARG A 28 -8.36 -7.82 -8.38
CA ARG A 28 -9.81 -7.83 -8.55
C ARG A 28 -10.33 -6.40 -8.56
N PHE A 29 -11.00 -6.03 -9.64
CA PHE A 29 -11.68 -4.74 -9.78
C PHE A 29 -13.04 -5.00 -10.45
N PRO A 30 -14.11 -5.28 -9.67
CA PRO A 30 -15.36 -5.80 -10.21
C PRO A 30 -16.13 -4.77 -11.04
N ALA A 31 -16.13 -3.50 -10.61
CA ALA A 31 -16.74 -2.37 -11.29
C ALA A 31 -16.32 -1.08 -10.58
N LEU A 32 -16.27 0.04 -11.31
CA LEU A 32 -16.11 1.37 -10.72
C LEU A 32 -17.42 1.79 -10.02
N SER A 33 -17.34 2.22 -8.76
CA SER A 33 -18.52 2.55 -7.94
C SER A 33 -18.22 3.64 -6.91
N PRO A 34 -19.18 4.52 -6.60
CA PRO A 34 -19.07 5.48 -5.50
C PRO A 34 -19.03 4.80 -4.12
N THR A 35 -19.51 3.57 -4.01
CA THR A 35 -19.50 2.79 -2.76
C THR A 35 -18.67 1.53 -2.95
N ILE A 36 -17.65 1.37 -2.13
CA ILE A 36 -16.74 0.22 -2.12
C ILE A 36 -16.91 -0.48 -0.77
N ASN A 37 -17.28 -1.77 -0.79
CA ASN A 37 -17.44 -2.53 0.45
C ASN A 37 -16.07 -2.83 1.08
N HIS A 38 -15.11 -3.22 0.26
CA HIS A 38 -13.78 -3.53 0.75
C HIS A 38 -12.71 -3.17 -0.26
N LEU A 39 -11.71 -2.39 0.14
CA LEU A 39 -10.46 -2.22 -0.58
C LEU A 39 -9.35 -2.97 0.17
N PHE A 40 -8.96 -4.13 -0.34
CA PHE A 40 -7.90 -4.95 0.22
C PHE A 40 -6.59 -4.72 -0.54
N ILE A 41 -5.57 -4.23 0.15
CA ILE A 41 -4.27 -3.88 -0.42
C ILE A 41 -3.21 -4.80 0.20
N ASN A 42 -2.72 -5.77 -0.56
CA ASN A 42 -1.55 -6.55 -0.15
C ASN A 42 -0.29 -5.72 -0.35
N VAL A 43 0.49 -5.57 0.71
CA VAL A 43 1.78 -4.88 0.68
C VAL A 43 2.89 -5.92 0.73
N ASP A 44 3.59 -6.06 -0.39
CA ASP A 44 4.70 -6.99 -0.57
C ASP A 44 6.04 -6.24 -0.44
N LEU A 45 6.93 -6.73 0.43
CA LEU A 45 8.32 -6.28 0.50
C LEU A 45 9.24 -7.36 -0.10
N ARG A 46 9.93 -7.01 -1.19
CA ARG A 46 10.93 -7.87 -1.84
C ARG A 46 12.32 -7.39 -1.49
N THR A 47 12.99 -8.05 -0.57
CA THR A 47 14.36 -7.74 -0.20
C THR A 47 15.34 -8.36 -1.19
N ARG A 48 16.53 -7.76 -1.28
CA ARG A 48 17.66 -8.27 -2.09
C ARG A 48 17.29 -8.53 -3.57
N GLU A 49 16.39 -7.74 -4.15
CA GLU A 49 16.01 -7.87 -5.56
C GLU A 49 17.03 -7.12 -6.43
N PRO A 50 17.64 -7.76 -7.46
CA PRO A 50 18.68 -7.13 -8.27
C PRO A 50 18.16 -5.96 -9.12
N PHE A 51 18.96 -4.88 -9.22
CA PHE A 51 18.84 -3.90 -10.30
C PHE A 51 19.27 -4.55 -11.63
N ARG A 52 18.44 -4.44 -12.67
CA ARG A 52 18.73 -5.04 -13.99
C ARG A 52 19.68 -4.21 -14.87
N GLU A 53 20.02 -2.99 -14.46
CA GLU A 53 20.88 -2.10 -15.25
C GLU A 53 22.34 -2.20 -14.80
N GLY A 54 23.19 -2.73 -15.67
CA GLY A 54 24.64 -2.55 -15.59
C GLY A 54 25.43 -3.79 -15.21
N SER A 55 26.44 -4.10 -16.03
CA SER A 55 27.41 -5.14 -15.77
C SER A 55 28.28 -4.79 -14.55
N ARG A 56 28.30 -5.68 -13.55
CA ARG A 56 29.39 -5.91 -12.58
C ARG A 56 29.46 -5.12 -11.26
N ALA A 57 28.48 -4.31 -10.86
CA ALA A 57 28.47 -3.76 -9.50
C ALA A 57 27.14 -4.06 -8.78
N SER A 58 27.25 -4.87 -7.72
CA SER A 58 26.20 -5.29 -6.77
C SER A 58 24.90 -5.87 -7.35
N LEU A 59 24.85 -7.19 -7.51
CA LEU A 59 23.61 -7.93 -7.78
C LEU A 59 22.56 -7.79 -6.66
N ILE A 60 22.97 -7.33 -5.48
CA ILE A 60 22.11 -7.14 -4.33
C ILE A 60 22.22 -5.68 -3.91
N PRO A 61 21.11 -4.94 -3.81
CA PRO A 61 21.17 -3.55 -3.37
C PRO A 61 21.72 -3.45 -1.95
N HIS A 62 22.36 -2.32 -1.62
CA HIS A 62 23.02 -2.17 -0.33
C HIS A 62 22.02 -2.09 0.82
N GLU A 63 22.36 -2.62 2.00
CA GLU A 63 21.46 -2.63 3.16
C GLU A 63 20.96 -1.24 3.58
N HIS A 64 21.75 -0.18 3.35
CA HIS A 64 21.33 1.20 3.63
C HIS A 64 20.15 1.67 2.74
N GLU A 65 19.97 1.09 1.55
CA GLU A 65 18.81 1.41 0.71
C GLU A 65 17.51 0.82 1.29
N LEU A 66 17.59 -0.40 1.83
CA LEU A 66 16.49 -0.99 2.60
C LEU A 66 16.23 -0.19 3.88
N ALA A 67 17.29 0.25 4.56
CA ALA A 67 17.15 1.11 5.73
C ALA A 67 16.41 2.40 5.37
N HIS A 68 16.81 3.13 4.32
CA HIS A 68 16.11 4.34 3.89
C HIS A 68 14.64 4.14 3.53
N LEU A 69 14.28 2.98 2.96
CA LEU A 69 12.89 2.63 2.68
C LEU A 69 12.09 2.41 3.98
N LEU A 70 12.72 1.88 5.01
CA LEU A 70 12.06 1.49 6.27
C LEU A 70 12.19 2.54 7.39
N GLU A 71 13.15 3.45 7.28
CA GLU A 71 13.37 4.57 8.19
C GLU A 71 12.19 5.53 8.17
N ASP A 72 11.92 6.13 9.33
CA ASP A 72 10.92 7.18 9.48
C ASP A 72 11.43 8.49 8.84
N SER A 73 11.38 8.52 7.51
CA SER A 73 11.75 9.65 6.68
C SER A 73 10.59 10.01 5.74
N ARG A 74 10.67 11.19 5.10
CA ARG A 74 9.70 11.59 4.06
C ARG A 74 9.67 10.65 2.85
N LYS A 75 10.66 9.75 2.73
CA LYS A 75 10.73 8.74 1.68
C LYS A 75 10.46 7.33 2.20
N SER A 76 9.96 7.20 3.44
CA SER A 76 9.60 5.91 4.01
C SER A 76 8.53 5.21 3.19
N PHE A 77 8.50 3.87 3.26
CA PHE A 77 7.50 3.08 2.56
C PHE A 77 6.08 3.44 3.01
N ALA A 78 5.88 3.81 4.29
CA ALA A 78 4.56 4.12 4.83
C ALA A 78 4.01 5.42 4.23
N VAL A 79 4.85 6.47 4.17
CA VAL A 79 4.50 7.74 3.51
C VAL A 79 4.17 7.48 2.04
N GLN A 80 5.06 6.79 1.31
CA GLN A 80 4.83 6.44 -0.09
C GLN A 80 3.55 5.61 -0.29
N LEU A 81 3.26 4.66 0.60
CA LEU A 81 2.05 3.84 0.53
C LEU A 81 0.80 4.71 0.66
N PHE A 82 0.73 5.59 1.66
CA PHE A 82 -0.41 6.49 1.84
C PHE A 82 -0.55 7.50 0.70
N ASP A 83 0.55 8.09 0.22
CA ASP A 83 0.53 9.02 -0.91
C ASP A 83 -0.09 8.37 -2.16
N TYR A 84 0.29 7.14 -2.47
CA TYR A 84 -0.28 6.45 -3.63
C TYR A 84 -1.68 5.92 -3.41
N ILE A 85 -2.06 5.54 -2.20
CA ILE A 85 -3.47 5.26 -1.90
C ILE A 85 -4.30 6.53 -2.12
N ALA A 86 -3.80 7.70 -1.70
CA ALA A 86 -4.48 8.96 -1.96
C ALA A 86 -4.62 9.24 -3.46
N ILE A 87 -3.55 9.07 -4.25
CA ILE A 87 -3.58 9.20 -5.71
C ILE A 87 -4.57 8.20 -6.32
N LEU A 88 -4.59 6.95 -5.86
CA LEU A 88 -5.49 5.91 -6.34
C LEU A 88 -6.96 6.30 -6.12
N LEU A 89 -7.31 6.67 -4.90
CA LEU A 89 -8.68 7.06 -4.55
C LEU A 89 -9.13 8.30 -5.32
N LYS A 90 -8.25 9.30 -5.49
CA LYS A 90 -8.52 10.47 -6.34
C LYS A 90 -8.72 10.08 -7.79
N THR A 91 -7.93 9.14 -8.30
CA THR A 91 -8.07 8.65 -9.67
C THR A 91 -9.42 7.97 -9.85
N LEU A 92 -9.84 7.11 -8.91
CA LEU A 92 -11.18 6.49 -8.93
C LEU A 92 -12.29 7.55 -8.86
N ALA A 93 -12.15 8.56 -8.00
CA ALA A 93 -13.10 9.65 -7.87
C ALA A 93 -13.19 10.49 -9.16
N ASN A 94 -12.07 10.76 -9.81
CA ASN A 94 -12.01 11.47 -11.10
C ASN A 94 -12.67 10.66 -12.22
N LEU A 95 -12.44 9.35 -12.28
CA LEU A 95 -13.11 8.47 -13.25
C LEU A 95 -14.62 8.45 -13.04
N LEU A 96 -15.09 8.43 -11.79
CA LEU A 96 -16.52 8.55 -11.46
C LEU A 96 -17.08 9.90 -11.91
N ALA A 97 -16.36 10.99 -11.65
CA ALA A 97 -16.77 12.33 -12.06
C ALA A 97 -16.84 12.51 -13.59
N GLN A 98 -16.00 11.80 -14.35
CA GLN A 98 -16.08 11.77 -15.81
C GLN A 98 -17.35 11.06 -16.32
N GLY A 99 -17.77 10.00 -15.63
CA GLY A 99 -19.01 9.29 -15.94
C GLY A 99 -20.27 10.02 -15.46
N ASP A 100 -20.18 10.75 -14.35
CA ASP A 100 -21.25 11.56 -13.77
C ASP A 100 -20.68 12.86 -13.16
N PRO A 101 -20.86 14.03 -13.81
CA PRO A 101 -20.39 15.32 -13.29
C PRO A 101 -21.02 15.75 -11.95
N HIS A 102 -22.15 15.15 -11.56
CA HIS A 102 -22.80 15.39 -10.27
C HIS A 102 -22.28 14.48 -9.18
N PHE A 103 -21.33 13.58 -9.49
CA PHE A 103 -20.62 12.80 -8.50
C PHE A 103 -19.93 13.72 -7.48
N ARG A 104 -20.08 13.36 -6.20
CA ARG A 104 -19.58 14.15 -5.08
C ARG A 104 -18.84 13.33 -4.03
N VAL A 105 -19.12 12.05 -3.90
CA VAL A 105 -18.62 11.24 -2.78
C VAL A 105 -18.22 9.85 -3.23
N ILE A 106 -16.98 9.45 -2.90
CA ILE A 106 -16.56 8.04 -2.87
C ILE A 106 -16.40 7.61 -1.42
N TYR A 107 -17.07 6.52 -1.08
CA TYR A 107 -17.06 5.94 0.25
C TYR A 107 -16.54 4.50 0.19
N THR A 108 -15.51 4.23 0.97
CA THR A 108 -14.98 2.89 1.20
C THR A 108 -15.34 2.45 2.61
N GLU A 109 -16.19 1.43 2.76
CA GLU A 109 -16.60 0.93 4.08
C GLU A 109 -15.40 0.44 4.88
N GLN A 110 -14.57 -0.41 4.25
CA GLN A 110 -13.37 -0.95 4.86
C GLN A 110 -12.20 -0.90 3.89
N MET A 111 -11.04 -0.45 4.37
CA MET A 111 -9.76 -0.56 3.70
C MET A 111 -8.83 -1.39 4.55
N THR A 112 -8.12 -2.35 3.97
CA THR A 112 -7.17 -3.18 4.70
C THR A 112 -5.81 -3.14 4.02
N LEU A 113 -4.80 -2.75 4.78
CA LEU A 113 -3.39 -2.85 4.40
C LEU A 113 -2.85 -4.16 4.98
N ASN A 114 -2.72 -5.17 4.12
CA ASN A 114 -2.30 -6.51 4.50
C ASN A 114 -0.82 -6.74 4.14
N PHE A 115 0.04 -6.76 5.15
CA PHE A 115 1.47 -6.97 5.00
C PHE A 115 1.78 -8.45 4.81
N ARG A 116 2.41 -8.77 3.69
CA ARG A 116 2.85 -10.13 3.39
C ARG A 116 4.25 -10.36 3.94
N THR A 117 4.60 -11.62 4.14
CA THR A 117 5.92 -12.06 4.58
C THR A 117 6.94 -11.60 3.55
N PRO A 118 7.97 -10.83 3.94
CA PRO A 118 8.98 -10.36 3.01
C PRO A 118 9.65 -11.54 2.30
N THR A 119 9.97 -11.34 1.03
CA THR A 119 10.63 -12.35 0.22
C THR A 119 11.98 -11.86 -0.26
N LYS A 120 12.93 -12.77 -0.43
CA LYS A 120 14.24 -12.50 -1.03
C LYS A 120 14.44 -13.31 -2.29
N VAL A 121 15.25 -12.76 -3.20
CA VAL A 121 15.73 -13.48 -4.37
C VAL A 121 16.88 -14.39 -3.95
N VAL A 122 16.80 -15.67 -4.33
CA VAL A 122 17.89 -16.64 -4.21
C VAL A 122 18.40 -16.96 -5.61
N VAL A 123 19.69 -16.73 -5.82
CA VAL A 123 20.40 -17.11 -7.04
C VAL A 123 20.97 -18.52 -6.83
N PRO A 124 20.62 -19.52 -7.67
CA PRO A 124 21.19 -20.85 -7.54
C PRO A 124 22.69 -20.82 -7.82
N VAL A 125 23.45 -21.64 -7.08
CA VAL A 125 24.92 -21.72 -7.11
C VAL A 125 25.44 -22.42 -8.40
N SER A 126 24.64 -22.55 -9.46
CA SER A 126 25.06 -23.25 -10.67
C SER A 126 25.88 -22.34 -11.60
N SER A 127 27.07 -22.83 -11.95
CA SER A 127 28.05 -22.25 -12.88
C SER A 127 27.54 -22.28 -14.34
N GLY A 128 26.52 -21.47 -14.64
CA GLY A 128 26.01 -21.29 -16.01
C GLY A 128 25.86 -19.80 -16.33
N HIS A 129 26.20 -19.42 -17.56
CA HIS A 129 26.28 -18.04 -18.06
C HIS A 129 24.97 -17.21 -18.03
N ASN A 130 23.92 -17.63 -17.31
CA ASN A 130 22.63 -16.96 -17.19
C ASN A 130 22.07 -17.01 -15.75
N LEU A 131 22.78 -16.37 -14.80
CA LEU A 131 22.39 -16.28 -13.37
C LEU A 131 20.98 -15.65 -13.14
N VAL A 132 20.49 -14.87 -14.10
CA VAL A 132 19.25 -14.08 -13.98
C VAL A 132 17.98 -14.90 -14.31
N ASN A 133 18.09 -15.97 -15.09
CA ASN A 133 16.92 -16.77 -15.51
C ASN A 133 16.53 -17.86 -14.51
N CYS A 134 17.32 -18.09 -13.46
CA CYS A 134 17.09 -19.14 -12.46
C CYS A 134 16.83 -18.61 -11.05
N SER A 135 16.62 -17.30 -10.91
CA SER A 135 16.39 -16.68 -9.60
C SER A 135 14.98 -16.98 -9.09
N ARG A 136 14.84 -17.62 -7.92
CA ARG A 136 13.56 -17.91 -7.26
C ARG A 136 13.35 -16.94 -6.09
N ARG A 137 12.12 -16.48 -5.88
CA ARG A 137 11.73 -15.79 -4.64
C ARG A 137 11.35 -16.79 -3.57
N VAL A 138 11.90 -16.62 -2.38
CA VAL A 138 11.58 -17.40 -1.19
C VAL A 138 11.33 -16.44 -0.03
N PRO A 139 10.53 -16.82 0.97
CA PRO A 139 10.42 -16.06 2.22
C PRO A 139 11.80 -15.79 2.81
N VAL A 140 11.98 -14.63 3.43
CA VAL A 140 13.13 -14.39 4.29
C VAL A 140 13.09 -15.34 5.50
N ASN A 141 14.18 -15.45 6.26
CA ASN A 141 14.15 -16.28 7.46
C ASN A 141 13.25 -15.64 8.53
N GLN A 142 12.85 -16.43 9.52
CA GLN A 142 11.88 -15.98 10.53
C GLN A 142 12.34 -14.74 11.29
N GLU A 143 13.62 -14.68 11.68
CA GLU A 143 14.20 -13.55 12.40
C GLU A 143 14.16 -12.26 11.58
N GLU A 144 14.58 -12.32 10.31
CA GLU A 144 14.52 -11.20 9.37
C GLU A 144 13.07 -10.78 9.12
N ALA A 145 12.14 -11.73 8.97
CA ALA A 145 10.72 -11.43 8.79
C ALA A 145 10.14 -10.67 9.98
N THR A 146 10.44 -11.11 11.21
CA THR A 146 9.98 -10.46 12.44
C THR A 146 10.47 -9.02 12.52
N VAL A 147 11.77 -8.78 12.31
CA VAL A 147 12.35 -7.43 12.36
C VAL A 147 11.73 -6.51 11.31
N LEU A 148 11.56 -7.02 10.08
CA LEU A 148 10.96 -6.24 8.99
C LEU A 148 9.49 -5.92 9.28
N HIS A 149 8.70 -6.88 9.77
CA HIS A 149 7.30 -6.65 10.14
C HIS A 149 7.16 -5.66 11.28
N GLU A 150 8.00 -5.73 12.31
CA GLU A 150 8.00 -4.78 13.42
C GLU A 150 8.33 -3.36 12.95
N THR A 151 9.32 -3.23 12.07
CA THR A 151 9.72 -1.93 11.50
C THR A 151 8.61 -1.35 10.62
N MET A 152 7.99 -2.18 9.78
CA MET A 152 6.86 -1.75 8.95
C MET A 152 5.68 -1.32 9.82
N ARG A 153 5.32 -2.12 10.83
CA ARG A 153 4.27 -1.81 11.79
C ARG A 153 4.53 -0.48 12.51
N TYR A 154 5.77 -0.25 12.97
CA TYR A 154 6.16 0.97 13.66
C TYR A 154 5.95 2.21 12.77
N THR A 155 6.46 2.17 11.55
CA THR A 155 6.41 3.31 10.62
C THR A 155 4.98 3.65 10.20
N LEU A 156 4.12 2.64 10.00
CA LEU A 156 2.70 2.86 9.72
C LEU A 156 1.98 3.48 10.91
N LYS A 157 2.28 3.01 12.12
CA LYS A 157 1.70 3.55 13.35
C LYS A 157 2.14 5.00 13.57
N ALA A 158 3.40 5.34 13.29
CA ALA A 158 3.88 6.70 13.34
C ALA A 158 3.15 7.58 12.30
N THR A 159 3.16 7.16 11.03
CA THR A 159 2.54 7.92 9.92
C THR A 159 1.04 8.15 10.14
N SER A 160 0.31 7.12 10.59
CA SER A 160 -1.14 7.22 10.84
C SER A 160 -1.51 8.04 12.09
N LYS A 161 -0.61 8.13 13.07
CA LYS A 161 -0.78 9.03 14.22
C LYS A 161 -0.63 10.49 13.85
N ASP A 162 0.19 10.78 12.84
CA ASP A 162 0.43 12.15 12.36
C ASP A 162 -0.72 12.68 11.49
N PHE A 163 -1.69 11.84 11.14
CA PHE A 163 -2.93 12.28 10.51
C PHE A 163 -3.66 13.25 11.43
N LYS A 164 -3.84 14.46 10.93
CA LYS A 164 -4.48 15.54 11.69
C LYS A 164 -5.96 15.26 11.89
N ALA A 165 -6.55 15.89 12.89
CA ALA A 165 -8.00 15.93 13.03
C ALA A 165 -8.61 16.87 11.98
N PHE A 166 -9.63 16.40 11.26
CA PHE A 166 -10.43 17.19 10.32
C PHE A 166 -11.82 17.39 10.89
N ASN A 167 -12.30 18.64 10.91
CA ASN A 167 -13.63 18.96 11.41
C ASN A 167 -14.71 18.42 10.46
N ALA A 168 -15.61 17.56 10.97
CA ALA A 168 -16.64 16.95 10.15
C ALA A 168 -17.57 17.98 9.47
N ASN A 169 -17.75 19.16 10.06
CA ASN A 169 -18.54 20.25 9.49
C ASN A 169 -17.90 20.88 8.23
N ASP A 170 -16.60 20.65 8.00
CA ASP A 170 -15.89 21.13 6.82
C ASP A 170 -15.90 20.11 5.65
N CYS A 171 -16.52 18.92 5.83
CA CYS A 171 -16.56 17.89 4.79
C CYS A 171 -17.25 18.35 3.50
N ASP A 172 -18.28 19.20 3.61
CA ASP A 172 -19.03 19.72 2.46
C ASP A 172 -18.16 20.58 1.52
N ARG A 173 -17.00 21.03 2.00
CA ARG A 173 -16.02 21.79 1.19
C ARG A 173 -15.10 20.90 0.37
N LEU A 174 -15.06 19.60 0.63
CA LEU A 174 -14.24 18.64 -0.10
C LEU A 174 -15.01 18.11 -1.30
N ILE A 175 -14.50 18.37 -2.50
CA ILE A 175 -15.12 17.91 -3.75
C ILE A 175 -14.04 17.27 -4.64
N PRO A 176 -14.11 15.96 -4.94
CA PRO A 176 -15.00 14.98 -4.34
C PRO A 176 -14.60 14.67 -2.89
N LEU A 177 -15.58 14.36 -2.05
CA LEU A 177 -15.38 13.84 -0.71
C LEU A 177 -14.95 12.37 -0.80
N ILE A 178 -13.75 12.07 -0.32
CA ILE A 178 -13.19 10.72 -0.29
C ILE A 178 -13.15 10.26 1.17
N GLN A 179 -14.00 9.30 1.51
CA GLN A 179 -14.17 8.81 2.89
C GLN A 179 -13.89 7.32 3.00
N ILE A 180 -13.31 6.94 4.13
CA ILE A 180 -13.00 5.56 4.50
C ILE A 180 -13.57 5.31 5.89
N GLY A 181 -14.53 4.39 6.00
CA GLY A 181 -15.20 4.06 7.27
C GLY A 181 -14.26 3.41 8.27
N SER A 182 -13.47 2.42 7.83
CA SER A 182 -12.44 1.75 8.63
C SER A 182 -11.17 1.53 7.83
N LEU A 183 -10.02 1.92 8.41
CA LEU A 183 -8.68 1.56 7.96
C LEU A 183 -8.12 0.49 8.89
N ARG A 184 -7.84 -0.69 8.36
CA ARG A 184 -7.26 -1.83 9.07
C ARG A 184 -5.84 -2.11 8.64
N PHE A 185 -5.02 -2.50 9.60
CA PHE A 185 -3.67 -2.99 9.37
C PHE A 185 -3.61 -4.47 9.77
N ALA A 186 -3.13 -5.29 8.85
CA ALA A 186 -3.05 -6.74 9.03
C ALA A 186 -1.70 -7.29 8.59
N THR A 187 -1.28 -8.41 9.15
CA THR A 187 -0.14 -9.18 8.66
C THR A 187 -0.62 -10.57 8.33
N GLU A 188 -0.44 -11.02 7.09
CA GLU A 188 -0.94 -12.32 6.61
C GLU A 188 -2.43 -12.57 6.91
N GLY A 189 -3.25 -11.51 6.85
CA GLY A 189 -4.69 -11.56 7.14
C GLY A 189 -5.05 -11.36 8.62
N GLU A 190 -4.10 -11.39 9.53
CA GLU A 190 -4.34 -11.16 10.96
C GLU A 190 -4.31 -9.66 11.27
N VAL A 191 -5.47 -9.10 11.65
CA VAL A 191 -5.63 -7.68 11.97
C VAL A 191 -5.00 -7.37 13.33
N TRP A 192 -4.13 -6.35 13.37
CA TRP A 192 -3.46 -5.89 14.59
C TRP A 192 -3.68 -4.40 14.89
N GLY A 193 -4.36 -3.67 14.01
CA GLY A 193 -4.70 -2.28 14.22
C GLY A 193 -5.88 -1.84 13.36
N GLU A 194 -6.66 -0.89 13.88
CA GLU A 194 -7.82 -0.33 13.22
C GLU A 194 -7.98 1.14 13.59
N GLY A 195 -8.39 1.97 12.63
CA GLY A 195 -8.78 3.36 12.82
C GLY A 195 -10.05 3.65 12.02
N HIS A 196 -10.89 4.55 12.51
CA HIS A 196 -12.22 4.80 11.95
C HIS A 196 -12.37 6.22 11.44
N ASN A 197 -13.27 6.39 10.47
CA ASN A 197 -13.71 7.68 9.95
C ASN A 197 -12.54 8.51 9.42
N LEU A 198 -11.85 7.98 8.41
CA LEU A 198 -10.77 8.68 7.73
C LEU A 198 -11.32 9.44 6.53
N VAL A 199 -10.81 10.64 6.30
CA VAL A 199 -11.10 11.45 5.10
C VAL A 199 -9.80 11.79 4.40
N LEU A 200 -9.82 11.82 3.07
CA LEU A 200 -8.73 12.40 2.29
C LEU A 200 -9.06 13.87 2.02
N ALA A 201 -8.42 14.76 2.77
CA ALA A 201 -8.61 16.20 2.65
C ALA A 201 -7.38 16.80 1.96
N HIS A 202 -7.59 17.37 0.77
CA HIS A 202 -6.52 17.80 -0.13
C HIS A 202 -5.59 16.63 -0.47
N GLU A 203 -4.32 16.68 -0.09
CA GLU A 203 -3.32 15.63 -0.34
C GLU A 203 -3.13 14.64 0.83
N ASN A 204 -3.76 14.88 1.99
CA ASN A 204 -3.43 14.14 3.20
C ASN A 204 -4.64 13.44 3.82
N PHE A 205 -4.41 12.23 4.32
CA PHE A 205 -5.36 11.54 5.17
C PHE A 205 -5.48 12.24 6.54
N GLN A 206 -6.71 12.36 7.01
CA GLN A 206 -7.05 13.02 8.27
C GLN A 206 -8.18 12.26 8.97
N TRP A 207 -8.15 12.23 10.31
CA TRP A 207 -9.19 11.61 11.13
C TRP A 207 -10.37 12.57 11.31
N LEU A 208 -11.59 12.12 11.01
CA LEU A 208 -12.78 12.92 11.25
C LEU A 208 -12.97 13.14 12.76
N ARG A 209 -13.21 14.40 13.11
CA ARG A 209 -13.58 14.84 14.44
C ARG A 209 -14.97 15.47 14.37
N TYR A 210 -15.89 14.89 15.12
CA TYR A 210 -17.26 15.38 15.31
C TYR A 210 -17.33 16.37 16.47
#